data_AF-A0AB40D0N3-F1
#
_entry.id   AF-A0AB40D0N3-F1
#
_cell.length_a   1.000
_cell.length_b   1.000
_cell.length_c   1.000
_cell.angle_alpha   90.00
_cell.angle_beta   90.00
_cell.angle_gamma   90.00
#
_symmetry.space_group_name_H-M   'P 1'
#
loop_
_entity.id
_entity.type
_entity.pdbx_description
1 polymer ?
#
loop_
_entity_poly.entity_id
_entity_poly.type
_entity_poly.pdbx_seq_one_letter_code
_entity_poly.pdbx_strand_id
1 'polypeptide(L)'
;MDQLQVEHGRQACATLAVSNLTLSEDVLEPKTGIKFPIILDSPLACEDGSCPATEVLVGTGSRSLTVLRIKSLKIYAFGLYVHPDSVCEKLGPKYASVPVPDLTNRVEFFDDLLRKDIPMTVRLVVNYNGLKISTVRDAFEKSLRNRLQKMNPNTDYHCLRTFGSYFTEDIPLPVGTTIHFRQTADGQLITEIGGKQIGAVRSKDLCRAFFDMYIGDLPVSEQTKREVAQNVAGLIGRC
;
A
#
# COMPACT_ATOMS: atom_id res chain seq x y z
N MET A 1 -36.19 35.80 -6.65
CA MET A 1 -35.34 36.37 -5.59
C MET A 1 -35.11 35.23 -4.60
N ASP A 2 -34.24 34.28 -4.96
CA ASP A 2 -32.79 34.26 -4.72
C ASP A 2 -32.50 33.66 -3.33
N GLN A 3 -31.72 32.61 -3.11
CA GLN A 3 -30.63 32.00 -3.87
C GLN A 3 -30.48 30.51 -3.49
N LEU A 4 -30.38 29.64 -4.49
CA LEU A 4 -29.58 28.41 -4.44
C LEU A 4 -28.09 28.78 -4.55
N GLN A 5 -27.23 27.83 -4.19
CA GLN A 5 -25.80 27.67 -4.53
C GLN A 5 -24.79 27.99 -3.42
N VAL A 6 -24.50 26.99 -2.59
CA VAL A 6 -23.15 26.80 -2.00
C VAL A 6 -22.86 25.29 -1.93
N GLU A 7 -22.66 24.63 -3.08
CA GLU A 7 -22.16 23.24 -3.07
C GLU A 7 -21.39 22.85 -4.34
N HIS A 8 -20.69 23.79 -4.98
CA HIS A 8 -19.92 23.52 -6.22
C HIS A 8 -18.41 23.79 -6.10
N GLY A 9 -17.89 24.15 -4.91
CA GLY A 9 -16.50 24.55 -4.74
C GLY A 9 -15.49 23.43 -4.44
N ARG A 10 -15.92 22.31 -3.83
CA ARG A 10 -15.00 21.23 -3.40
C ARG A 10 -14.70 20.22 -4.51
N GLN A 11 -15.71 19.91 -5.33
CA GLN A 11 -15.58 18.91 -6.38
C GLN A 11 -14.67 19.38 -7.52
N ALA A 12 -14.75 20.67 -7.89
CA ALA A 12 -13.92 21.26 -8.93
C ALA A 12 -12.41 21.24 -8.61
N CYS A 13 -12.02 21.39 -7.33
CA CYS A 13 -10.61 21.32 -6.93
C CYS A 13 -10.02 19.91 -7.07
N ALA A 14 -10.79 18.87 -6.71
CA ALA A 14 -10.39 17.49 -6.91
C ALA A 14 -10.29 17.14 -8.40
N THR A 15 -11.25 17.59 -9.22
CA THR A 15 -11.24 17.34 -10.68
C THR A 15 -10.06 18.03 -11.38
N LEU A 16 -9.68 19.24 -10.95
CA LEU A 16 -8.54 19.97 -11.52
C LEU A 16 -7.18 19.34 -11.14
N ALA A 17 -7.06 18.77 -9.93
CA ALA A 17 -5.87 18.01 -9.54
C ALA A 17 -5.72 16.70 -10.34
N VAL A 18 -6.85 16.05 -10.67
CA VAL A 18 -6.90 14.80 -11.47
C VAL A 18 -6.65 15.07 -12.96
N SER A 19 -7.11 16.22 -13.49
CA SER A 19 -6.96 16.58 -14.91
C SER A 19 -5.51 16.86 -15.33
N ASN A 20 -4.63 17.19 -14.39
CA ASN A 20 -3.19 17.33 -14.65
C ASN A 20 -2.41 16.01 -14.50
N LEU A 21 -3.05 14.93 -14.03
CA LEU A 21 -2.46 13.59 -13.89
C LEU A 21 -2.78 12.68 -15.08
N THR A 22 -3.64 13.10 -16.02
CA THR A 22 -3.96 12.33 -17.23
C THR A 22 -2.84 12.30 -18.28
N LEU A 23 -1.70 12.94 -18.00
CA LEU A 23 -0.45 12.81 -18.77
C LEU A 23 0.70 12.26 -17.89
N SER A 24 0.39 11.37 -16.95
CA SER A 24 1.37 10.86 -15.99
C SER A 24 2.25 9.77 -16.60
N GLU A 25 3.54 10.08 -16.76
CA GLU A 25 4.59 9.06 -16.94
C GLU A 25 4.61 8.12 -15.72
N ASP A 26 4.68 6.81 -15.95
CA ASP A 26 4.90 5.85 -14.87
C ASP A 26 6.18 6.19 -14.08
N VAL A 27 6.14 6.01 -12.76
CA VAL A 27 7.33 6.15 -11.90
C VAL A 27 8.18 4.89 -12.02
N LEU A 28 9.48 5.07 -12.33
CA LEU A 28 10.45 3.99 -12.41
C LEU A 28 11.04 3.69 -11.03
N GLU A 29 10.97 2.44 -10.58
CA GLU A 29 11.75 1.99 -9.44
C GLU A 29 13.23 1.86 -9.86
N PRO A 30 14.16 2.60 -9.22
CA PRO A 30 15.49 2.84 -9.78
C PRO A 30 16.39 1.61 -9.83
N LYS A 31 16.18 0.61 -8.97
CA LYS A 31 17.05 -0.57 -8.91
C LYS A 31 16.66 -1.61 -9.95
N THR A 32 15.38 -1.74 -10.27
CA THR A 32 14.82 -2.78 -11.15
C THR A 32 14.45 -2.25 -12.52
N GLY A 33 14.15 -0.95 -12.65
CA GLY A 33 13.61 -0.35 -13.86
C GLY A 33 12.12 -0.64 -14.07
N ILE A 34 11.44 -1.23 -13.09
CA ILE A 34 10.01 -1.53 -13.16
C ILE A 34 9.20 -0.26 -13.01
N LYS A 35 8.17 -0.12 -13.86
CA LYS A 35 7.24 1.00 -13.89
C LYS A 35 6.04 0.80 -12.97
N PHE A 36 5.69 1.85 -12.25
CA PHE A 36 4.50 1.93 -11.39
C PHE A 36 3.63 3.10 -11.84
N PRO A 37 2.34 2.86 -12.09
CA PRO A 37 1.42 3.95 -12.43
C PRO A 37 1.29 4.90 -11.24
N ILE A 38 1.10 6.18 -11.53
CA ILE A 38 0.90 7.19 -10.46
C ILE A 38 -0.47 7.02 -9.79
N ILE A 39 -1.48 6.57 -10.56
CA ILE A 39 -2.84 6.32 -10.09
C ILE A 39 -3.13 4.84 -10.26
N LEU A 40 -3.71 4.23 -9.22
CA LEU A 40 -4.26 2.90 -9.27
C LEU A 40 -5.78 2.99 -9.15
N ASP A 41 -6.49 2.52 -10.18
CA ASP A 41 -7.94 2.34 -10.10
C ASP A 41 -8.23 1.18 -9.14
N SER A 42 -9.03 1.45 -8.11
CA SER A 42 -9.55 0.39 -7.25
C SER A 42 -10.89 -0.11 -7.79
N PRO A 43 -10.98 -1.35 -8.31
CA PRO A 43 -12.26 -1.94 -8.71
C PRO A 43 -13.21 -2.19 -7.53
N LEU A 44 -12.75 -1.94 -6.29
CA LEU A 44 -13.47 -2.28 -5.06
C LEU A 44 -14.32 -1.13 -4.49
N ALA A 45 -14.42 -0.01 -5.17
CA ALA A 45 -15.30 1.08 -4.78
C ALA A 45 -16.25 1.38 -5.95
N CYS A 46 -17.45 0.79 -5.89
CA CYS A 46 -18.72 1.34 -6.36
C CYS A 46 -19.78 0.22 -6.49
N GLU A 47 -20.71 0.12 -5.52
CA GLU A 47 -22.01 -0.50 -5.81
C GLU A 47 -22.96 0.47 -6.53
N ASP A 48 -22.66 1.79 -6.54
CA ASP A 48 -23.56 2.84 -7.06
C ASP A 48 -23.00 3.65 -8.25
N GLY A 49 -21.90 3.22 -8.88
CA GLY A 49 -21.36 3.86 -10.09
C GLY A 49 -20.75 5.27 -9.92
N SER A 50 -20.57 5.75 -8.69
CA SER A 50 -19.93 7.05 -8.40
C SER A 50 -18.42 6.90 -8.09
N CYS A 51 -17.63 6.90 -9.17
CA CYS A 51 -16.16 6.96 -9.24
C CYS A 51 -15.36 5.77 -8.63
N PRO A 52 -14.39 5.20 -9.38
CA PRO A 52 -13.42 4.29 -8.78
C PRO A 52 -12.64 5.06 -7.71
N ALA A 53 -12.50 4.49 -6.50
CA ALA A 53 -11.61 5.04 -5.49
C ALA A 53 -10.19 4.98 -6.06
N THR A 54 -9.67 6.13 -6.49
CA THR A 54 -8.33 6.25 -7.06
C THR A 54 -7.32 6.35 -5.93
N GLU A 55 -6.42 5.38 -5.84
CA GLU A 55 -5.28 5.46 -4.92
C GLU A 55 -4.08 6.05 -5.66
N VAL A 56 -3.28 6.86 -4.96
CA VAL A 56 -2.10 7.51 -5.54
C VAL A 56 -0.82 6.85 -5.03
N LEU A 57 0.17 6.71 -5.90
CA LEU A 57 1.49 6.19 -5.55
C LEU A 57 2.20 7.16 -4.60
N VAL A 58 2.62 6.65 -3.43
CA VAL A 58 3.35 7.43 -2.42
C VAL A 58 4.76 6.93 -2.18
N GLY A 59 5.16 5.80 -2.77
CA GLY A 59 6.58 5.43 -2.77
C GLY A 59 6.85 4.13 -3.51
N THR A 60 8.10 3.96 -3.94
CA THR A 60 8.55 2.76 -4.66
C THR A 60 9.75 2.13 -3.97
N GLY A 61 9.91 0.82 -4.14
CA GLY A 61 11.05 0.10 -3.60
C GLY A 61 11.23 -1.26 -4.23
N SER A 62 12.28 -1.95 -3.84
CA SER A 62 12.55 -3.30 -4.34
C SER A 62 13.18 -4.17 -3.28
N ARG A 63 12.96 -5.47 -3.40
CA ARG A 63 13.60 -6.50 -2.59
C ARG A 63 14.60 -7.25 -3.44
N SER A 64 15.85 -7.29 -2.98
CA SER A 64 16.90 -8.10 -3.58
C SER A 64 17.46 -9.10 -2.57
N LEU A 65 17.87 -10.27 -3.04
CA LEU A 65 18.64 -11.25 -2.26
C LEU A 65 20.09 -11.22 -2.71
N THR A 66 21.01 -11.01 -1.77
CA THR A 66 22.44 -11.11 -2.06
C THR A 66 22.85 -12.58 -2.08
N VAL A 67 23.30 -13.06 -3.23
CA VAL A 67 23.76 -14.44 -3.46
C VAL A 67 25.28 -14.38 -3.69
N LEU A 68 26.04 -14.93 -2.74
CA LEU A 68 27.50 -14.72 -2.62
C LEU A 68 27.87 -13.23 -2.43
N ARG A 69 29.15 -12.93 -2.21
CA ARG A 69 29.62 -11.56 -1.91
C ARG A 69 29.44 -10.54 -3.06
N ILE A 70 29.08 -10.97 -4.27
CA ILE A 70 29.17 -10.14 -5.49
C ILE A 70 27.85 -10.07 -6.28
N LYS A 71 26.97 -11.08 -6.22
CA LYS A 71 25.74 -11.10 -7.04
C LYS A 71 24.52 -10.75 -6.19
N SER A 72 23.69 -9.84 -6.69
CA SER A 72 22.40 -9.49 -6.07
C SER A 72 21.26 -9.83 -7.01
N LEU A 73 20.33 -10.63 -6.54
CA LEU A 73 19.17 -11.10 -7.28
C LEU A 73 17.96 -10.24 -6.94
N LYS A 74 17.45 -9.48 -7.92
CA LYS A 74 16.30 -8.60 -7.76
C LYS A 74 15.01 -9.43 -7.77
N ILE A 75 14.40 -9.66 -6.60
CA ILE A 75 13.25 -10.58 -6.46
C ILE A 75 11.96 -9.93 -6.96
N TYR A 76 11.69 -8.71 -6.51
CA TYR A 76 10.51 -7.95 -6.91
C TYR A 76 10.75 -6.44 -6.71
N ALA A 77 9.98 -5.63 -7.41
CA ALA A 77 9.75 -4.23 -7.07
C ALA A 77 8.34 -4.06 -6.49
N PHE A 78 8.12 -2.97 -5.77
CA PHE A 78 6.83 -2.63 -5.21
C PHE A 78 6.55 -1.13 -5.25
N GLY A 79 5.27 -0.80 -5.31
CA GLY A 79 4.75 0.54 -5.07
C GLY A 79 3.71 0.50 -3.94
N LEU A 80 3.74 1.50 -3.06
CA LEU A 80 2.71 1.71 -2.04
C LEU A 80 1.78 2.85 -2.49
N TYR A 81 0.49 2.59 -2.39
CA TYR A 81 -0.59 3.50 -2.79
C TYR A 81 -1.49 3.78 -1.60
N VAL A 82 -2.06 4.98 -1.55
CA VAL A 82 -3.00 5.40 -0.50
C VAL A 82 -4.18 6.15 -1.12
N HIS A 83 -5.33 6.10 -0.46
CA HIS A 83 -6.49 6.91 -0.84
C HIS A 83 -6.37 8.35 -0.28
N PRO A 84 -6.21 9.40 -1.12
CA PRO A 84 -5.93 10.76 -0.65
C PRO A 84 -6.99 11.33 0.29
N ASP A 85 -8.28 11.18 -0.05
CA ASP A 85 -9.36 11.75 0.75
C ASP A 85 -9.45 11.09 2.12
N SER A 86 -9.18 9.78 2.19
CA SER A 86 -9.16 9.05 3.47
C SER A 86 -7.96 9.42 4.32
N VAL A 87 -6.82 9.74 3.71
CA VAL A 87 -5.66 10.32 4.40
C VAL A 87 -6.03 11.69 4.98
N CYS A 88 -6.65 12.57 4.19
CA CYS A 88 -7.10 13.89 4.65
C CYS A 88 -8.11 13.78 5.79
N GLU A 89 -9.14 12.95 5.64
CA GLU A 89 -10.18 12.77 6.65
C GLU A 89 -9.60 12.25 7.97
N LYS A 90 -8.70 11.25 7.92
CA LYS A 90 -8.27 10.52 9.12
C LYS A 90 -7.03 11.10 9.80
N LEU A 91 -6.16 11.76 9.03
CA LEU A 91 -4.88 12.30 9.52
C LEU A 91 -4.80 13.82 9.44
N GLY A 92 -5.55 14.47 8.54
CA GLY A 92 -5.61 15.92 8.38
C GLY A 92 -5.86 16.67 9.69
N PRO A 93 -6.87 16.31 10.51
CA PRO A 93 -7.16 17.02 11.77
C PRO A 93 -5.98 17.11 12.75
N LYS A 94 -5.05 16.15 12.69
CA LYS A 94 -3.89 16.09 13.60
C LYS A 94 -2.62 16.67 12.98
N TYR A 95 -2.49 16.60 11.65
CA TYR A 95 -1.20 16.79 10.99
C TYR A 95 -1.20 17.84 9.87
N ALA A 96 -2.34 18.36 9.41
CA ALA A 96 -2.41 19.32 8.29
C ALA A 96 -1.62 20.62 8.56
N SER A 97 -1.61 21.09 9.80
CA SER A 97 -0.86 22.29 10.20
C SER A 97 0.60 22.02 10.60
N VAL A 98 1.07 20.77 10.49
CA VAL A 98 2.43 20.39 10.88
C VAL A 98 3.34 20.39 9.65
N PRO A 99 4.50 21.08 9.67
CA PRO A 99 5.43 21.06 8.56
C PRO A 99 5.85 19.64 8.16
N VAL A 100 5.92 19.37 6.86
CA VAL A 100 6.31 18.05 6.30
C VAL A 100 7.62 17.50 6.91
N PRO A 101 8.72 18.28 7.02
CA PRO A 101 9.96 17.77 7.60
C PRO A 101 9.78 17.25 9.04
N ASP A 102 8.88 17.88 9.81
CA ASP A 102 8.61 17.50 11.18
C ASP A 102 7.81 16.20 11.30
N LEU A 103 7.03 15.83 10.27
CA LEU A 103 6.24 14.58 10.25
C LEU A 103 7.06 13.36 9.83
N THR A 104 7.99 13.54 8.88
CA THR A 104 8.72 12.43 8.22
C THR A 104 9.51 11.50 9.15
N ASN A 105 9.87 11.96 10.36
CA ASN A 105 10.62 11.18 11.35
C ASN A 105 9.81 10.84 12.61
N ARG A 106 8.52 11.20 12.67
CA ARG A 106 7.68 10.94 13.85
C ARG A 106 7.16 9.51 13.82
N VAL A 107 7.54 8.72 14.82
CA VAL A 107 7.03 7.34 15.01
C VAL A 107 5.50 7.35 15.06
N GLU A 108 4.92 8.28 15.82
CA GLU A 108 3.48 8.43 15.99
C GLU A 108 2.74 8.63 14.64
N PHE A 109 3.36 9.30 13.68
CA PHE A 109 2.75 9.53 12.36
C PHE A 109 2.55 8.22 11.59
N PHE A 110 3.57 7.36 11.56
CA PHE A 110 3.45 6.02 10.95
C PHE A 110 2.49 5.14 11.72
N ASP A 111 2.50 5.25 13.04
CA ASP A 111 1.64 4.50 13.94
C ASP A 111 0.16 4.83 13.72
N ASP A 112 -0.17 6.10 13.50
CA ASP A 112 -1.52 6.54 13.14
C ASP A 112 -1.87 6.12 11.70
N LEU A 113 -0.96 6.28 10.73
CA LEU A 113 -1.18 5.81 9.35
C LEU A 113 -1.50 4.31 9.29
N LEU A 114 -0.87 3.50 10.14
CA LEU A 114 -1.10 2.05 10.24
C LEU A 114 -2.37 1.67 11.02
N ARG A 115 -2.78 2.47 12.00
CA ARG A 115 -3.95 2.17 12.86
C ARG A 115 -5.26 2.68 12.32
N LYS A 116 -5.23 3.79 11.58
CA LYS A 116 -6.42 4.34 10.92
C LYS A 116 -6.79 3.41 9.78
N ASP A 117 -8.08 3.12 9.60
CA ASP A 117 -8.58 2.23 8.54
C ASP A 117 -8.49 2.90 7.14
N ILE A 118 -7.32 3.42 6.77
CA ILE A 118 -7.07 4.10 5.49
C ILE A 118 -6.93 3.02 4.42
N PRO A 119 -7.67 3.10 3.30
CA PRO A 119 -7.44 2.23 2.16
C PRO A 119 -6.02 2.43 1.61
N MET A 120 -5.30 1.33 1.48
CA MET A 120 -3.93 1.30 1.00
C MET A 120 -3.70 0.05 0.16
N THR A 121 -2.84 0.17 -0.84
CA THR A 121 -2.43 -0.97 -1.67
C THR A 121 -0.92 -1.06 -1.77
N VAL A 122 -0.37 -2.25 -1.56
CA VAL A 122 0.97 -2.59 -2.04
C VAL A 122 0.83 -3.38 -3.34
N ARG A 123 1.34 -2.81 -4.43
CA ARG A 123 1.50 -3.50 -5.72
C ARG A 123 2.91 -4.05 -5.83
N LEU A 124 3.07 -5.36 -5.83
CA LEU A 124 4.32 -6.04 -6.15
C LEU A 124 4.38 -6.39 -7.63
N VAL A 125 5.58 -6.37 -8.20
CA VAL A 125 5.87 -6.88 -9.55
C VAL A 125 7.03 -7.87 -9.46
N VAL A 126 6.78 -9.12 -9.81
CA VAL A 126 7.79 -10.20 -9.78
C VAL A 126 8.90 -9.90 -10.79
N ASN A 127 10.15 -10.00 -10.34
CA ASN A 127 11.33 -9.70 -11.18
C ASN A 127 12.36 -10.84 -11.22
N TYR A 128 12.01 -12.01 -10.68
CA TYR A 128 12.86 -13.18 -10.68
C TYR A 128 12.13 -14.43 -11.19
N ASN A 129 12.71 -15.07 -12.22
CA ASN A 129 12.24 -16.36 -12.72
C ASN A 129 12.59 -17.47 -11.73
N GLY A 130 11.59 -18.24 -11.31
CA GLY A 130 11.73 -19.35 -10.36
C GLY A 130 11.30 -19.03 -8.93
N LEU A 131 10.68 -17.87 -8.70
CA LEU A 131 9.99 -17.60 -7.45
C LEU A 131 8.78 -18.53 -7.32
N LYS A 132 8.81 -19.46 -6.36
CA LYS A 132 7.68 -20.33 -6.06
C LYS A 132 6.71 -19.64 -5.11
N ILE A 133 5.41 -19.83 -5.33
CA ILE A 133 4.37 -19.28 -4.46
C ILE A 133 4.50 -19.78 -3.02
N SER A 134 4.96 -21.03 -2.80
CA SER A 134 5.25 -21.55 -1.46
C SER A 134 6.36 -20.76 -0.75
N THR A 135 7.41 -20.34 -1.48
CA THR A 135 8.46 -19.48 -0.92
C THR A 135 7.93 -18.09 -0.56
N VAL A 136 6.98 -17.57 -1.34
CA VAL A 136 6.30 -16.29 -1.03
C VAL A 136 5.45 -16.43 0.23
N ARG A 137 4.64 -17.49 0.32
CA ARG A 137 3.85 -17.83 1.51
C ARG A 137 4.72 -17.91 2.75
N ASP A 138 5.79 -18.71 2.72
CA ASP A 138 6.66 -18.93 3.87
C ASP A 138 7.37 -17.63 4.31
N ALA A 139 7.76 -16.78 3.35
CA ALA A 139 8.36 -15.48 3.64
C ALA A 139 7.37 -14.52 4.33
N PHE A 140 6.12 -14.47 3.86
CA PHE A 140 5.08 -13.67 4.51
C PHE A 140 4.71 -14.23 5.88
N GLU A 141 4.52 -15.55 6.01
CA GLU A 141 4.21 -16.17 7.31
C GLU A 141 5.27 -15.84 8.36
N LYS A 142 6.55 -15.96 7.99
CA LYS A 142 7.65 -15.61 8.89
C LYS A 142 7.66 -14.12 9.26
N SER A 143 7.48 -13.25 8.26
CA SER A 143 7.52 -11.79 8.47
C SER A 143 6.34 -11.28 9.29
N LEU A 144 5.14 -11.80 9.03
CA LEU A 144 3.90 -11.37 9.67
C LEU A 144 3.76 -11.95 11.07
N ARG A 145 4.23 -13.18 11.32
CA ARG A 145 4.15 -13.83 12.65
C ARG A 145 4.76 -12.96 13.75
N ASN A 146 5.99 -12.48 13.56
CA ASN A 146 6.67 -11.65 14.55
C ASN A 146 5.95 -10.31 14.80
N ARG A 147 5.38 -9.70 13.74
CA ARG A 147 4.65 -8.44 13.84
C ARG A 147 3.32 -8.61 14.56
N LEU A 148 2.58 -9.67 14.23
CA LEU A 148 1.34 -10.02 14.92
C LEU A 148 1.57 -10.27 16.41
N GLN A 149 2.60 -11.02 16.78
CA GLN A 149 2.95 -11.26 18.19
C GLN A 149 3.28 -9.96 18.93
N LYS A 150 4.00 -9.04 18.28
CA LYS A 150 4.36 -7.74 18.86
C LYS A 150 3.11 -6.85 19.06
N MET A 151 2.18 -6.87 18.10
CA MET A 151 0.96 -6.06 18.15
C MET A 151 -0.09 -6.62 19.12
N ASN A 152 -0.20 -7.94 19.18
CA ASN A 152 -1.15 -8.67 20.02
C ASN A 152 -0.46 -9.92 20.58
N PRO A 153 0.07 -9.87 21.82
CA PRO A 153 0.73 -11.01 22.45
C PRO A 153 -0.14 -12.26 22.61
N ASN A 154 -1.46 -12.09 22.55
CA ASN A 154 -2.45 -13.16 22.68
C ASN A 154 -2.96 -13.66 21.32
N THR A 155 -2.31 -13.29 20.20
CA THR A 155 -2.74 -13.70 18.87
C THR A 155 -2.74 -15.22 18.71
N ASP A 156 -3.85 -15.75 18.18
CA ASP A 156 -4.00 -17.18 17.87
C ASP A 156 -3.49 -17.54 16.47
N TYR A 157 -3.00 -16.55 15.72
CA TYR A 157 -2.54 -16.63 14.33
C TYR A 157 -3.57 -17.18 13.34
N HIS A 158 -4.86 -17.15 13.64
CA HIS A 158 -5.90 -17.64 12.72
C HIS A 158 -5.89 -16.86 11.41
N CYS A 159 -5.87 -15.52 11.48
CA CYS A 159 -5.80 -14.67 10.29
C CYS A 159 -4.59 -14.97 9.40
N LEU A 160 -3.44 -15.29 10.01
CA LEU A 160 -2.22 -15.64 9.30
C LEU A 160 -2.33 -17.00 8.61
N ARG A 161 -2.91 -18.01 9.27
CA ARG A 161 -3.17 -19.33 8.67
C ARG A 161 -4.15 -19.22 7.50
N THR A 162 -5.23 -18.46 7.66
CA THR A 162 -6.20 -18.22 6.58
C THR A 162 -5.53 -17.52 5.40
N PHE A 163 -4.76 -16.47 5.66
CA PHE A 163 -3.98 -15.77 4.64
C PHE A 163 -3.04 -16.72 3.89
N GLY A 164 -2.26 -17.53 4.61
CA GLY A 164 -1.33 -18.50 4.03
C GLY A 164 -2.01 -19.55 3.16
N SER A 165 -3.26 -19.93 3.48
CA SER A 165 -4.00 -20.97 2.77
C SER A 165 -4.39 -20.58 1.34
N TYR A 166 -4.47 -19.28 1.01
CA TYR A 166 -4.79 -18.81 -0.35
C TYR A 166 -3.65 -18.98 -1.35
N PHE A 167 -2.43 -19.24 -0.88
CA PHE A 167 -1.22 -19.40 -1.71
C PHE A 167 -1.03 -20.87 -2.10
N THR A 168 -1.96 -21.40 -2.91
CA THR A 168 -1.92 -22.80 -3.39
C THR A 168 -0.75 -23.05 -4.34
N GLU A 169 -0.21 -24.27 -4.36
CA GLU A 169 1.06 -24.59 -5.05
C GLU A 169 1.03 -24.40 -6.57
N ASP A 170 -0.17 -24.39 -7.17
CA ASP A 170 -0.42 -24.26 -8.60
C ASP A 170 -0.35 -22.82 -9.13
N ILE A 171 -0.24 -21.82 -8.25
CA ILE A 171 -0.19 -20.40 -8.67
C ILE A 171 1.15 -20.08 -9.34
N PRO A 172 1.17 -19.73 -10.64
CA PRO A 172 2.40 -19.38 -11.34
C PRO A 172 2.81 -17.94 -11.04
N LEU A 173 4.12 -17.72 -10.84
CA LEU A 173 4.71 -16.40 -10.64
C LEU A 173 5.81 -16.11 -11.67
N PRO A 174 5.50 -16.04 -12.98
CA PRO A 174 6.47 -15.57 -13.97
C PRO A 174 6.89 -14.13 -13.69
N VAL A 175 8.04 -13.73 -14.24
CA VAL A 175 8.47 -12.32 -14.23
C VAL A 175 7.39 -11.45 -14.87
N GLY A 176 7.12 -10.31 -14.25
CA GLY A 176 6.06 -9.37 -14.64
C GLY A 176 4.72 -9.61 -13.95
N THR A 177 4.51 -10.75 -13.27
CA THR A 177 3.28 -10.97 -12.50
C THR A 177 3.11 -9.88 -11.45
N THR A 178 1.93 -9.27 -11.45
CA THR A 178 1.52 -8.30 -10.43
C THR A 178 0.81 -9.00 -9.28
N ILE A 179 1.09 -8.55 -8.06
CA ILE A 179 0.40 -8.99 -6.85
C ILE A 179 -0.08 -7.73 -6.12
N HIS A 180 -1.38 -7.61 -5.85
CA HIS A 180 -1.92 -6.53 -5.02
C HIS A 180 -2.29 -7.07 -3.65
N PHE A 181 -1.86 -6.35 -2.62
CA PHE A 181 -2.36 -6.49 -1.27
C PHE A 181 -3.07 -5.20 -0.88
N ARG A 182 -4.39 -5.29 -0.75
CA ARG A 182 -5.27 -4.13 -0.54
C ARG A 182 -5.85 -4.19 0.86
N GLN A 183 -5.66 -3.15 1.65
CA GLN A 183 -6.40 -2.92 2.89
C GLN A 183 -7.67 -2.13 2.55
N THR A 184 -8.82 -2.65 2.97
CA THR A 184 -10.10 -1.95 2.85
C THR A 184 -10.41 -1.13 4.11
N ALA A 185 -11.33 -0.17 4.00
CA ALA A 185 -11.77 0.65 5.13
C ALA A 185 -12.48 -0.15 6.24
N ASP A 186 -13.04 -1.34 5.93
CA ASP A 186 -13.68 -2.23 6.90
C ASP A 186 -12.70 -3.24 7.54
N GLY A 187 -11.40 -3.15 7.23
CA GLY A 187 -10.33 -3.93 7.87
C GLY A 187 -10.12 -5.32 7.25
N GLN A 188 -10.31 -5.45 5.93
CA GLN A 188 -9.97 -6.66 5.18
C GLN A 188 -8.65 -6.47 4.43
N LEU A 189 -7.84 -7.55 4.39
CA LEU A 189 -6.69 -7.66 3.52
C LEU A 189 -7.06 -8.54 2.33
N ILE A 190 -7.24 -7.92 1.16
CA ILE A 190 -7.54 -8.59 -0.11
C ILE A 190 -6.23 -8.86 -0.84
N THR A 191 -6.09 -10.08 -1.38
CA THR A 191 -4.93 -10.49 -2.18
C THR A 191 -5.37 -10.78 -3.61
N GLU A 192 -4.76 -10.10 -4.58
CA GLU A 192 -4.94 -10.33 -6.01
C GLU A 192 -3.61 -10.75 -6.64
N ILE A 193 -3.63 -11.76 -7.51
CA ILE A 193 -2.47 -12.20 -8.28
C ILE A 193 -2.86 -12.23 -9.75
N GLY A 194 -2.09 -11.55 -10.60
CA GLY A 194 -2.35 -11.50 -12.04
C GLY A 194 -3.74 -10.97 -12.39
N GLY A 195 -4.27 -10.04 -11.59
CA GLY A 195 -5.61 -9.47 -11.77
C GLY A 195 -6.77 -10.32 -11.23
N LYS A 196 -6.50 -11.50 -10.64
CA LYS A 196 -7.52 -12.35 -10.01
C LYS A 196 -7.43 -12.25 -8.49
N GLN A 197 -8.54 -11.96 -7.82
CA GLN A 197 -8.62 -12.09 -6.37
C GLN A 197 -8.51 -13.57 -5.98
N ILE A 198 -7.51 -13.88 -5.14
CA ILE A 198 -7.28 -15.25 -4.63
C ILE A 198 -7.74 -15.43 -3.18
N GLY A 199 -7.92 -14.34 -2.44
CA GLY A 199 -8.34 -14.42 -1.05
C GLY A 199 -8.61 -13.07 -0.41
N ALA A 200 -9.35 -13.09 0.69
CA ALA A 200 -9.64 -11.92 1.52
C ALA A 200 -9.70 -12.34 2.99
N VAL A 201 -8.94 -11.68 3.86
CA VAL A 201 -8.96 -11.95 5.30
C VAL A 201 -9.43 -10.71 6.05
N ARG A 202 -10.54 -10.83 6.78
CA ARG A 202 -11.02 -9.77 7.67
C ARG A 202 -10.25 -9.80 8.99
N SER A 203 -9.26 -8.93 9.13
CA SER A 203 -8.45 -8.79 10.34
C SER A 203 -7.65 -7.49 10.30
N LYS A 204 -7.97 -6.55 11.20
CA LYS A 204 -7.21 -5.30 11.36
C LYS A 204 -5.77 -5.54 11.79
N ASP A 205 -5.54 -6.52 12.68
CA ASP A 205 -4.21 -6.92 13.10
C ASP A 205 -3.36 -7.41 11.91
N LEU A 206 -3.96 -8.21 11.00
CA LEU A 206 -3.26 -8.66 9.80
C LEU A 206 -2.96 -7.51 8.84
N CYS A 207 -3.91 -6.62 8.60
CA CYS A 207 -3.70 -5.43 7.77
C CYS A 207 -2.55 -4.59 8.34
N ARG A 208 -2.62 -4.27 9.63
CA ARG A 208 -1.57 -3.51 10.33
C ARG A 208 -0.22 -4.20 10.23
N ALA A 209 -0.14 -5.50 10.53
CA ALA A 209 1.09 -6.27 10.43
C ALA A 209 1.67 -6.32 9.01
N PHE A 210 0.82 -6.36 7.99
CA PHE A 210 1.23 -6.35 6.60
C PHE A 210 1.84 -5.01 6.19
N PHE A 211 1.13 -3.89 6.40
CA PHE A 211 1.63 -2.57 6.03
C PHE A 211 2.82 -2.12 6.90
N ASP A 212 2.90 -2.60 8.15
CA ASP A 212 4.06 -2.42 9.04
C ASP A 212 5.35 -3.03 8.45
N MET A 213 5.26 -3.98 7.52
CA MET A 213 6.42 -4.44 6.74
C MET A 213 7.04 -3.37 5.84
N TYR A 214 6.29 -2.34 5.45
CA TYR A 214 6.74 -1.32 4.50
C TYR A 214 7.01 0.02 5.16
N ILE A 215 6.22 0.39 6.17
CA ILE A 215 6.29 1.70 6.82
C ILE A 215 6.50 1.63 8.34
N GLY A 216 6.61 0.42 8.90
CA GLY A 216 6.83 0.19 10.33
C GLY A 216 8.29 0.32 10.77
N ASP A 217 8.62 -0.27 11.92
CA ASP A 217 9.95 -0.14 12.56
C ASP A 217 11.10 -0.82 11.80
N LEU A 218 10.80 -1.94 11.12
CA LEU A 218 11.77 -2.73 10.35
C LEU A 218 11.27 -2.86 8.90
N PRO A 219 11.19 -1.77 8.13
CA PRO A 219 10.61 -1.77 6.80
C PRO A 219 11.47 -2.58 5.82
N VAL A 220 10.86 -3.03 4.72
CA VAL A 220 11.58 -3.65 3.60
C VAL A 220 12.65 -2.70 3.03
N SER A 221 12.41 -1.40 3.07
CA SER A 221 13.30 -0.35 2.58
C SER A 221 13.11 0.94 3.38
N GLU A 222 14.14 1.34 4.15
CA GLU A 222 14.16 2.63 4.87
C GLU A 222 14.01 3.83 3.93
N GLN A 223 14.58 3.72 2.72
CA GLN A 223 14.45 4.77 1.71
C GLN A 223 12.99 4.94 1.27
N THR A 224 12.30 3.81 1.03
CA THR A 224 10.89 3.83 0.61
C THR A 224 10.01 4.32 1.76
N LYS A 225 10.28 3.94 3.01
CA LYS A 225 9.56 4.47 4.17
C LYS A 225 9.65 5.99 4.25
N ARG A 226 10.83 6.58 4.02
CA ARG A 226 11.01 8.05 3.99
C ARG A 226 10.24 8.70 2.85
N GLU A 227 10.32 8.12 1.65
CA GLU A 227 9.57 8.60 0.48
C GLU A 227 8.05 8.61 0.76
N VAL A 228 7.53 7.50 1.30
CA VAL A 228 6.12 7.40 1.71
C VAL A 228 5.78 8.47 2.73
N ALA A 229 6.61 8.66 3.75
CA ALA A 229 6.35 9.66 4.78
C ALA A 229 6.26 11.07 4.20
N GLN A 230 7.20 11.42 3.30
CA GLN A 230 7.25 12.72 2.66
C GLN A 230 6.04 12.95 1.76
N ASN A 231 5.66 11.96 0.95
CA ASN A 231 4.55 12.07 0.02
C ASN A 231 3.20 12.09 0.73
N VAL A 232 2.99 11.25 1.75
CA VAL A 232 1.76 11.25 2.56
C VAL A 232 1.64 12.56 3.36
N ALA A 233 2.72 13.04 3.98
CA ALA A 233 2.71 14.34 4.65
C ALA A 233 2.42 15.50 3.68
N GLY A 234 2.94 15.43 2.46
CA GLY A 234 2.63 16.40 1.39
C GLY A 234 1.18 16.33 0.90
N LEU A 235 0.54 15.16 0.92
CA LEU A 235 -0.91 15.05 0.70
C LEU A 235 -1.68 15.71 1.85
N ILE A 236 -1.27 15.45 3.10
CA ILE A 236 -1.92 15.98 4.30
C ILE A 236 -1.86 17.52 4.38
N GLY A 237 -0.72 18.13 4.01
CA GLY A 237 -0.59 19.59 3.99
C GLY A 237 -1.40 20.30 2.90
N ARG A 238 -2.11 19.54 2.03
CA ARG A 238 -3.04 20.05 1.01
C ARG A 238 -4.50 19.80 1.36
N CYS A 239 -4.75 19.12 2.48
CA CYS A 239 -6.04 19.17 3.16
C CYS A 239 -6.16 20.57 3.82
#